data_AF-A0A654IEV7-F1
#
_entry.id   AF-A0A654IEV7-F1
#
_cell.length_a   1.000
_cell.length_b   1.000
_cell.length_c   1.000
_cell.angle_alpha   90.00
_cell.angle_beta   90.00
_cell.angle_gamma   90.00
#
_symmetry.space_group_name_H-M   'P 1'
#
loop_
_entity.id
_entity.type
_entity.pdbx_description
1 polymer ?
#
loop_
_entity_poly.entity_id
_entity_poly.type
_entity_poly.pdbx_seq_one_letter_code
_entity_poly.pdbx_strand_id
1 'polypeptide(L)'
;MKSTLKTKQEQLNLKTQLLLDDFSLLNETNQQHKVSKWTTFKYWYYDTSANIYKYFVRHPLYGYSFKRILYGLITLLLSVIILYAVIRTITPDVKYLPADIRKTGLSKEQINILLIDRMKRFGVYGPLIPQILTYLKNITPFIPKQVVIGSEVVISTNGQAIIDSSRLITETRYLYLGVTTATSVAEEGSDALKTFLDAMPYSFAIGSVSVLISYALAILIGVRAAKKKGKLFDNVFNGVSALLLAIPSIVIIIGTFIFSVAVLGNSGIYNTGSFATRFWPIFAIVVINLPGIATFVRRYSWWNDCWLC
;
A
#
# COMPACT_ATOMS: atom_id res chain seq x y z
N MET A 1 -28.90 12.22 78.67
CA MET A 1 -27.85 12.94 77.91
C MET A 1 -26.43 12.35 78.05
N LYS A 2 -26.26 11.08 78.46
CA LYS A 2 -24.94 10.40 78.57
C LYS A 2 -24.69 9.32 77.50
N SER A 3 -25.70 8.93 76.72
CA SER A 3 -25.58 7.84 75.73
C SER A 3 -25.06 8.30 74.36
N THR A 4 -25.23 9.58 74.00
CA THR A 4 -24.82 10.13 72.69
C THR A 4 -23.34 10.53 72.62
N LEU A 5 -22.63 10.60 73.74
CA LEU A 5 -21.20 10.94 73.77
C LEU A 5 -20.30 9.73 73.49
N LYS A 6 -20.68 8.53 73.95
CA LYS A 6 -19.91 7.29 73.68
C LYS A 6 -19.82 6.96 72.20
N THR A 7 -20.91 7.14 71.47
CA THR A 7 -21.00 6.79 70.04
C THR A 7 -20.11 7.68 69.16
N LYS A 8 -19.93 8.96 69.50
CA LYS A 8 -19.04 9.86 68.76
C LYS A 8 -17.55 9.57 68.99
N GLN A 9 -17.16 9.16 70.20
CA GLN A 9 -15.77 8.79 70.48
C GLN A 9 -15.37 7.49 69.76
N GLU A 10 -16.26 6.51 69.66
CA GLU A 10 -16.03 5.28 68.90
C GLU A 10 -15.87 5.52 67.40
N GLN A 11 -16.72 6.38 66.81
CA GLN A 11 -16.61 6.73 65.40
C GLN A 11 -15.32 7.50 65.06
N LEU A 12 -14.85 8.35 65.98
CA LEU A 12 -13.60 9.09 65.81
C LEU A 12 -12.37 8.17 65.86
N ASN A 13 -12.36 7.21 66.79
CA ASN A 13 -11.28 6.21 66.87
C ASN A 13 -11.23 5.31 65.63
N LEU A 14 -12.39 4.89 65.11
CA LEU A 14 -12.44 4.05 63.91
C LEU A 14 -11.90 4.77 62.68
N LYS A 15 -12.25 6.06 62.50
CA LYS A 15 -11.76 6.87 61.37
C LYS A 15 -10.26 7.15 61.46
N THR A 16 -9.74 7.30 62.68
CA THR A 16 -8.31 7.54 62.91
C THR A 16 -7.48 6.28 62.70
N GLN A 17 -7.99 5.10 63.10
CA GLN A 17 -7.35 3.81 62.79
C GLN A 17 -7.33 3.53 61.29
N LEU A 18 -8.43 3.76 60.57
CA LEU A 18 -8.47 3.59 59.11
C LEU A 18 -7.47 4.49 58.38
N LEU A 19 -7.29 5.73 58.84
CA LEU A 19 -6.29 6.64 58.25
C LEU A 19 -4.84 6.25 58.57
N LEU A 20 -4.59 5.64 59.72
CA LEU A 20 -3.26 5.15 60.11
C LEU A 20 -2.89 3.88 59.33
N ASP A 21 -3.85 2.99 59.10
CA ASP A 21 -3.64 1.79 58.29
C ASP A 21 -3.42 2.12 56.79
N ASP A 22 -4.11 3.13 56.24
CA ASP A 22 -3.85 3.59 54.87
C ASP A 22 -2.46 4.25 54.74
N PHE A 23 -2.02 4.99 55.76
CA PHE A 23 -0.70 5.62 55.77
C PHE A 23 0.44 4.60 55.95
N SER A 24 0.24 3.53 56.73
CA SER A 24 1.26 2.50 56.92
C SER A 24 1.48 1.68 55.64
N LEU A 25 0.41 1.35 54.90
CA LEU A 25 0.48 0.63 53.63
C LEU A 25 1.20 1.44 52.52
N LEU A 26 1.03 2.76 52.49
CA LEU A 26 1.72 3.65 51.53
C LEU A 26 3.21 3.84 51.86
N ASN A 27 3.61 3.69 53.13
CA ASN A 27 5.01 3.82 53.55
C ASN A 27 5.80 2.51 53.39
N GLU A 28 5.19 1.35 53.62
CA GLU A 28 5.83 0.05 53.39
C GLU A 28 6.04 -0.24 51.89
N THR A 29 5.15 0.24 51.01
CA THR A 29 5.29 0.07 49.56
C THR A 29 6.37 0.94 48.92
N ASN A 30 6.78 2.04 49.57
CA ASN A 30 7.82 2.95 49.05
C ASN A 30 9.25 2.55 49.43
N GLN A 31 9.45 1.68 50.43
CA GLN A 31 10.79 1.35 50.93
C GLN A 31 11.39 0.06 50.39
N GLN A 32 10.66 -0.75 49.61
CA GLN A 32 11.20 -2.00 49.07
C GLN A 32 11.19 -2.05 47.54
N HIS A 33 12.40 -2.30 47.03
CA HIS A 33 12.78 -2.64 45.67
C HIS A 33 13.04 -1.48 44.70
N LYS A 34 14.34 -1.27 44.41
CA LYS A 34 14.80 -0.85 43.08
C LYS A 34 14.32 -1.90 42.06
N VAL A 35 13.06 -1.78 41.66
CA VAL A 35 12.47 -2.61 40.61
C VAL A 35 13.28 -2.40 39.33
N SER A 36 13.67 -3.51 38.71
CA SER A 36 14.36 -3.49 37.44
C SER A 36 13.50 -2.77 36.40
N LYS A 37 14.13 -1.98 35.50
CA LYS A 37 13.42 -1.30 34.41
C LYS A 37 12.56 -2.28 33.59
N TRP A 38 12.97 -3.54 33.51
CA TRP A 38 12.20 -4.61 32.86
C TRP A 38 10.92 -5.00 33.60
N THR A 39 10.94 -5.06 34.94
CA THR A 39 9.73 -5.33 35.72
C THR A 39 8.76 -4.16 35.61
N THR A 40 9.26 -2.92 35.69
CA THR A 40 8.44 -1.72 35.48
C THR A 40 7.82 -1.71 34.08
N PHE A 41 8.58 -2.05 33.05
CA PHE A 41 8.07 -2.15 31.67
C PHE A 41 7.02 -3.26 31.53
N LYS A 42 7.24 -4.44 32.12
CA LYS A 42 6.24 -5.52 32.11
C LYS A 42 4.95 -5.09 32.79
N TYR A 43 5.02 -4.48 33.98
CA TYR A 43 3.84 -3.96 34.68
C TYR A 43 3.12 -2.89 33.87
N TRP A 44 3.85 -1.94 33.29
CA TRP A 44 3.29 -0.92 32.40
C TRP A 44 2.59 -1.53 31.18
N TYR A 45 3.18 -2.55 30.55
CA TYR A 45 2.58 -3.27 29.43
C TYR A 45 1.30 -4.00 29.84
N TYR A 46 1.32 -4.73 30.97
CA TYR A 46 0.15 -5.44 31.46
C TYR A 46 -0.98 -4.49 31.84
N ASP A 47 -0.68 -3.40 32.54
CA ASP A 47 -1.67 -2.38 32.91
C ASP A 47 -2.25 -1.69 31.67
N THR A 48 -1.40 -1.28 30.72
CA THR A 48 -1.84 -0.68 29.45
C THR A 48 -2.71 -1.67 28.66
N SER A 49 -2.31 -2.93 28.56
CA SER A 49 -3.08 -3.98 27.89
C SER A 49 -4.43 -4.22 28.58
N ALA A 50 -4.48 -4.22 29.92
CA ALA A 50 -5.70 -4.39 30.69
C ALA A 50 -6.66 -3.21 30.51
N ASN A 51 -6.13 -1.98 30.51
CA ASN A 51 -6.89 -0.76 30.26
C ASN A 51 -7.45 -0.72 28.84
N ILE A 52 -6.63 -1.07 27.84
CA ILE A 52 -7.04 -1.21 26.44
C ILE A 52 -8.13 -2.29 26.29
N TYR A 53 -7.95 -3.45 26.93
CA TYR A 53 -8.94 -4.52 26.92
C TYR A 53 -10.27 -4.05 27.53
N LYS A 54 -10.23 -3.42 28.70
CA LYS A 54 -11.42 -2.88 29.38
C LYS A 54 -12.13 -1.82 28.53
N TYR A 55 -11.38 -0.97 27.83
CA TYR A 55 -11.93 0.00 26.87
C TYR A 55 -12.64 -0.69 25.71
N PHE A 56 -12.00 -1.68 25.07
CA PHE A 56 -12.61 -2.40 23.94
C PHE A 56 -13.80 -3.29 24.34
N VAL A 57 -13.83 -3.81 25.56
CA VAL A 57 -15.00 -4.53 26.10
C VAL A 57 -16.18 -3.58 26.31
N ARG A 58 -15.94 -2.35 26.78
CA ARG A 58 -16.99 -1.31 26.90
C ARG A 58 -17.48 -0.80 25.54
N HIS A 59 -16.67 -0.95 24.49
CA HIS A 59 -16.92 -0.42 23.16
C HIS A 59 -16.76 -1.50 22.07
N PRO A 60 -17.67 -2.48 22.00
CA PRO A 60 -17.51 -3.68 21.17
C PRO A 60 -17.40 -3.37 19.67
N LEU A 61 -18.13 -2.36 19.17
CA LEU A 61 -18.10 -1.96 17.75
C LEU A 61 -16.72 -1.41 17.33
N TYR A 62 -16.11 -0.58 18.18
CA TYR A 62 -14.78 -0.03 17.93
C TYR A 62 -13.71 -1.10 18.05
N GLY A 63 -13.80 -1.99 19.04
CA GLY A 63 -12.84 -3.09 19.22
C GLY A 63 -12.82 -4.09 18.08
N TYR A 64 -14.00 -4.41 17.54
CA TYR A 64 -14.09 -5.28 16.37
C TYR A 64 -13.46 -4.66 15.12
N SER A 65 -13.80 -3.39 14.84
CA SER A 65 -13.28 -2.67 13.68
C SER A 65 -11.77 -2.44 13.78
N PHE A 66 -11.28 -2.04 14.96
CA PHE A 66 -9.85 -1.83 15.21
C PHE A 66 -9.03 -3.11 15.01
N LYS A 67 -9.47 -4.24 15.58
CA LYS A 67 -8.81 -5.54 15.37
C LYS A 67 -8.74 -5.88 13.89
N ARG A 68 -9.83 -5.70 13.13
CA ARG A 68 -9.85 -5.96 11.68
C ARG A 68 -8.90 -5.06 10.91
N ILE A 69 -8.88 -3.76 11.21
CA ILE A 69 -7.95 -2.80 10.58
C ILE A 69 -6.51 -3.20 10.89
N LEU A 70 -6.20 -3.54 12.15
CA LEU A 70 -4.86 -3.94 12.57
C LEU A 70 -4.41 -5.22 11.88
N TYR A 71 -5.25 -6.27 11.87
CA TYR A 71 -4.92 -7.51 11.16
C TYR A 71 -4.75 -7.28 9.67
N GLY A 72 -5.59 -6.44 9.05
CA GLY A 72 -5.45 -6.05 7.64
C GLY A 72 -4.14 -5.31 7.36
N LEU A 73 -3.72 -4.42 8.27
CA LEU A 73 -2.44 -3.71 8.15
C LEU A 73 -1.25 -4.66 8.28
N ILE A 74 -1.31 -5.61 9.22
CA ILE A 74 -0.26 -6.62 9.43
C ILE A 74 -0.14 -7.53 8.21
N THR A 75 -1.26 -8.03 7.67
CA THR A 75 -1.24 -8.91 6.48
C THR A 75 -0.75 -8.16 5.24
N LEU A 76 -1.14 -6.90 5.07
CA LEU A 76 -0.62 -6.02 4.01
C LEU A 76 0.90 -5.87 4.14
N LEU A 77 1.39 -5.52 5.33
CA LEU A 77 2.81 -5.31 5.58
C LEU A 77 3.61 -6.60 5.36
N LEU A 78 3.10 -7.75 5.82
CA LEU A 78 3.70 -9.06 5.57
C LEU A 78 3.76 -9.37 4.07
N SER A 79 2.69 -9.08 3.32
CA SER A 79 2.65 -9.29 1.86
C SER A 79 3.69 -8.42 1.16
N VAL A 80 3.85 -7.16 1.58
CA VAL A 80 4.88 -6.25 1.06
C VAL A 80 6.30 -6.75 1.38
N ILE A 81 6.55 -7.28 2.59
CA ILE A 81 7.83 -7.90 2.95
C ILE A 81 8.14 -9.09 2.06
N ILE A 82 7.17 -10.00 1.88
CA ILE A 82 7.34 -11.19 1.05
C ILE A 82 7.65 -10.78 -0.40
N LEU A 83 6.87 -9.84 -0.94
CA LEU A 83 7.07 -9.34 -2.30
C LEU A 83 8.46 -8.71 -2.46
N TYR A 84 8.89 -7.88 -1.50
CA TYR A 84 10.22 -7.29 -1.50
C TYR A 84 11.31 -8.36 -1.49
N ALA A 85 11.20 -9.38 -0.64
CA ALA A 85 12.17 -10.47 -0.56
C ALA A 85 12.25 -11.26 -1.88
N VAL A 86 11.10 -11.56 -2.49
CA VAL A 86 11.02 -12.25 -3.79
C VAL A 86 11.68 -11.40 -4.89
N ILE A 87 11.30 -10.13 -5.02
CA ILE A 87 11.86 -9.22 -6.03
C ILE A 87 13.37 -9.08 -5.83
N ARG A 88 13.84 -8.90 -4.59
CA ARG A 88 15.26 -8.74 -4.29
C ARG A 88 16.07 -10.00 -4.63
N THR A 89 15.50 -11.17 -4.42
CA THR A 89 16.14 -12.47 -4.70
C THR A 89 16.28 -12.71 -6.21
N ILE A 90 15.28 -12.28 -7.00
CA ILE A 90 15.26 -12.50 -8.45
C ILE A 90 16.04 -11.41 -9.21
N THR A 91 16.16 -10.21 -8.65
CA THR A 91 16.81 -9.06 -9.31
C THR A 91 18.32 -9.14 -9.18
N PRO A 92 19.07 -9.31 -10.29
CA PRO A 92 20.53 -9.35 -10.23
C PRO A 92 21.09 -7.95 -10.00
N ASP A 93 22.19 -7.86 -9.26
CA ASP A 93 22.76 -6.59 -8.80
C ASP A 93 23.20 -5.68 -9.98
N VAL A 94 23.53 -6.27 -11.13
CA VAL A 94 23.88 -5.51 -12.35
C VAL A 94 22.76 -4.59 -12.84
N LYS A 95 21.50 -4.82 -12.46
CA LYS A 95 20.36 -3.94 -12.82
C LYS A 95 20.39 -2.58 -12.12
N TYR A 96 21.20 -2.40 -11.07
CA TYR A 96 21.38 -1.10 -10.44
C TYR A 96 22.39 -0.21 -11.19
N LEU A 97 23.12 -0.78 -12.16
CA LEU A 97 24.01 -0.02 -13.04
C LEU A 97 23.23 0.55 -14.24
N PRO A 98 23.63 1.73 -14.75
CA PRO A 98 22.98 2.31 -15.91
C PRO A 98 23.25 1.45 -17.15
N ALA A 99 22.28 1.37 -18.07
CA ALA A 99 22.35 0.52 -19.26
C ALA A 99 23.61 0.78 -20.12
N ASP A 100 24.12 2.02 -20.13
CA ASP A 100 25.27 2.46 -20.94
C ASP A 100 26.64 2.31 -20.26
N ILE A 101 26.75 1.64 -19.11
CA ILE A 101 28.02 1.54 -18.38
C ILE A 101 29.15 0.85 -19.16
N ARG A 102 28.82 0.06 -20.18
CA ARG A 102 29.82 -0.55 -21.07
C ARG A 102 30.46 0.47 -22.04
N LYS A 103 29.80 1.61 -22.28
CA LYS A 103 30.27 2.69 -23.15
C LYS A 103 31.14 3.72 -22.42
N THR A 104 31.13 3.71 -21.08
CA THR A 104 31.84 4.71 -20.27
C THR A 104 33.33 4.42 -20.08
N GLY A 105 33.83 3.28 -20.56
CA GLY A 105 35.26 2.93 -20.50
C GLY A 105 35.82 2.72 -19.08
N LEU A 106 34.96 2.60 -18.07
CA LEU A 106 35.35 2.47 -16.67
C LEU A 106 36.06 1.12 -16.40
N SER A 107 37.07 1.15 -15.53
CA SER A 107 37.73 -0.07 -15.04
C SER A 107 36.75 -0.94 -14.24
N LYS A 108 36.97 -2.26 -14.21
CA LYS A 108 36.16 -3.21 -13.42
C LYS A 108 36.05 -2.81 -11.94
N GLU A 109 37.10 -2.24 -11.37
CA GLU A 109 37.12 -1.77 -9.99
C GLU A 109 36.23 -0.54 -9.78
N GLN A 110 36.26 0.41 -10.72
CA GLN A 110 35.41 1.61 -10.69
C GLN A 110 33.93 1.25 -10.84
N ILE A 111 33.62 0.25 -11.67
CA ILE A 111 32.26 -0.27 -11.82
C ILE A 111 31.76 -0.90 -10.51
N ASN A 112 32.60 -1.67 -9.81
CA ASN A 112 32.23 -2.27 -8.53
C ASN A 112 32.00 -1.21 -7.44
N ILE A 113 32.83 -0.17 -7.38
CA ILE A 113 32.64 0.95 -6.44
C ILE A 113 31.32 1.67 -6.75
N LEU A 114 31.04 1.95 -8.02
CA LEU A 114 29.79 2.57 -8.44
C LEU A 114 28.57 1.70 -8.12
N LEU A 115 28.68 0.38 -8.32
CA LEU A 115 27.64 -0.57 -7.98
C LEU A 115 27.32 -0.53 -6.47
N ILE A 116 28.36 -0.60 -5.63
CA ILE A 116 28.20 -0.55 -4.17
C ILE A 116 27.58 0.78 -3.73
N ASP A 117 28.05 1.89 -4.28
CA ASP A 117 27.50 3.22 -3.95
C ASP A 117 26.02 3.31 -4.32
N ARG A 118 25.66 2.87 -5.54
CA ARG A 118 24.26 2.83 -5.96
C ARG A 118 23.43 1.92 -5.06
N MET A 119 23.87 0.69 -4.80
CA MET A 119 23.15 -0.24 -3.91
C MET A 119 22.92 0.35 -2.50
N LYS A 120 23.88 1.12 -1.97
CA LYS A 120 23.70 1.84 -0.70
C LYS A 120 22.65 2.94 -0.81
N ARG A 121 22.66 3.74 -1.89
CA ARG A 121 21.64 4.78 -2.15
C ARG A 121 20.23 4.19 -2.30
N PHE A 122 20.12 3.02 -2.92
CA PHE A 122 18.87 2.26 -3.05
C PHE A 122 18.44 1.56 -1.75
N GLY A 123 19.29 1.49 -0.72
CA GLY A 123 19.01 0.77 0.52
C GLY A 123 19.01 -0.76 0.37
N VAL A 124 19.61 -1.29 -0.71
CA VAL A 124 19.65 -2.72 -1.06
C VAL A 124 21.01 -3.37 -0.80
N TYR A 125 21.91 -2.64 -0.12
CA TYR A 125 23.25 -3.12 0.26
C TYR A 125 23.23 -3.84 1.62
N GLY A 126 23.88 -5.00 1.71
CA GLY A 126 24.06 -5.74 2.97
C GLY A 126 23.07 -6.91 3.15
N PRO A 127 22.86 -7.39 4.39
CA PRO A 127 21.94 -8.49 4.67
C PRO A 127 20.48 -8.14 4.39
N LEU A 128 19.65 -9.15 4.09
CA LEU A 128 18.25 -8.95 3.65
C LEU A 128 17.34 -8.29 4.71
N ILE A 129 17.54 -8.58 6.00
CA ILE A 129 16.72 -8.02 7.09
C ILE A 129 16.88 -6.49 7.23
N PRO A 130 18.10 -5.91 7.33
CA PRO A 130 18.30 -4.47 7.29
C PRO A 130 17.70 -3.78 6.07
N GLN A 131 17.76 -4.43 4.90
CA GLN A 131 17.16 -3.90 3.68
C GLN A 131 15.63 -3.82 3.81
N ILE A 132 14.98 -4.88 4.31
CA ILE A 132 13.54 -4.88 4.58
C ILE A 132 13.17 -3.76 5.56
N LEU A 133 13.91 -3.60 6.66
CA LEU A 133 13.61 -2.57 7.65
C LEU A 133 13.78 -1.16 7.08
N THR A 134 14.81 -0.95 6.26
CA THR A 134 15.01 0.30 5.50
C THR A 134 13.84 0.57 4.56
N TYR A 135 13.40 -0.46 3.83
CA TYR A 135 12.26 -0.36 2.91
C TYR A 135 10.95 -0.05 3.64
N LEU A 136 10.67 -0.73 4.76
CA LEU A 136 9.48 -0.47 5.59
C LEU A 136 9.50 0.96 6.15
N LYS A 137 10.65 1.44 6.62
CA LYS A 137 10.83 2.84 7.03
C LYS A 137 10.58 3.83 5.89
N ASN A 138 10.91 3.44 4.65
CA ASN A 138 10.69 4.27 3.48
C ASN A 138 9.21 4.35 3.06
N ILE A 139 8.44 3.27 3.27
CA ILE A 139 7.01 3.25 2.97
C ILE A 139 6.16 3.85 4.11
N THR A 140 6.60 3.77 5.37
CA THR A 140 5.80 4.29 6.48
C THR A 140 5.69 5.83 6.41
N PRO A 141 4.47 6.39 6.35
CA PRO A 141 4.27 7.82 6.13
C PRO A 141 4.48 8.65 7.41
N PHE A 142 4.59 8.01 8.56
CA PHE A 142 4.64 8.69 9.86
C PHE A 142 6.05 9.09 10.30
N ILE A 143 7.09 8.67 9.57
CA ILE A 143 8.49 8.92 9.93
C ILE A 143 9.11 9.80 8.83
N PRO A 144 9.42 11.08 9.10
CA PRO A 144 10.11 11.91 8.13
C PRO A 144 11.52 11.35 7.88
N LYS A 145 11.94 11.40 6.63
CA LYS A 145 13.23 10.86 6.18
C LYS A 145 13.89 11.80 5.20
N GLN A 146 15.21 11.89 5.29
CA GLN A 146 16.01 12.65 4.35
C GLN A 146 16.39 11.75 3.18
N VAL A 147 16.02 12.16 1.98
CA VAL A 147 16.28 11.44 0.74
C VAL A 147 17.26 12.25 -0.10
N VAL A 148 18.28 11.58 -0.63
CA VAL A 148 19.24 12.16 -1.57
C VAL A 148 18.63 12.17 -2.97
N ILE A 149 18.41 13.35 -3.55
CA ILE A 149 17.76 13.51 -4.86
C ILE A 149 18.79 13.67 -5.98
N GLY A 150 19.99 14.14 -5.65
CA GLY A 150 21.05 14.34 -6.62
C GLY A 150 22.42 14.50 -5.98
N SER A 151 23.44 14.39 -6.82
CA SER A 151 24.83 14.73 -6.52
C SER A 151 25.35 15.62 -7.64
N GLU A 152 25.95 16.77 -7.29
CA GLU A 152 26.66 17.59 -8.28
C GLU A 152 27.86 16.80 -8.82
N VAL A 153 27.98 16.69 -10.15
CA VAL A 153 29.17 16.11 -10.79
C VAL A 153 30.15 17.23 -11.04
N VAL A 154 31.20 17.34 -10.22
CA VAL A 154 32.31 18.27 -10.47
C VAL A 154 33.30 17.58 -11.40
N ILE A 155 33.39 18.06 -12.65
CA ILE A 155 34.40 17.59 -13.60
C ILE A 155 35.75 18.14 -13.14
N SER A 156 36.66 17.27 -12.71
CA SER A 156 38.03 17.66 -12.39
C SER A 156 38.76 18.03 -13.69
N THR A 157 39.60 19.07 -13.64
CA THR A 157 40.33 19.69 -14.75
C THR A 157 41.27 18.77 -15.53
N ASN A 158 41.39 17.49 -15.13
CA ASN A 158 42.22 16.47 -15.77
C ASN A 158 41.43 15.53 -16.72
N GLY A 159 40.20 15.88 -17.10
CA GLY A 159 39.38 15.09 -18.03
C GLY A 159 38.81 13.78 -17.46
N GLN A 160 39.06 13.50 -16.18
CA GLN A 160 38.41 12.41 -15.44
C GLN A 160 37.29 13.01 -14.60
N ALA A 161 36.04 12.65 -14.94
CA ALA A 161 34.88 12.99 -14.13
C ALA A 161 34.97 12.22 -12.81
N ILE A 162 35.33 12.90 -11.73
CA ILE A 162 35.22 12.38 -10.37
C ILE A 162 33.80 12.73 -9.93
N ILE A 163 32.96 11.72 -9.67
CA ILE A 163 31.65 11.93 -9.08
C ILE A 163 31.88 12.37 -7.63
N ASP A 164 31.98 13.67 -7.40
CA ASP A 164 32.13 14.24 -6.07
C ASP A 164 30.80 14.08 -5.31
N SER A 165 30.70 13.00 -4.54
CA SER A 165 29.51 12.67 -3.75
C SER A 165 29.39 13.53 -2.49
N SER A 166 30.24 14.56 -2.31
CA SER A 166 30.27 15.40 -1.11
C SER A 166 29.16 16.46 -1.05
N ARG A 167 28.50 16.78 -2.18
CA ARG A 167 27.36 17.70 -2.24
C ARG A 167 26.07 16.96 -2.58
N LEU A 168 25.47 16.36 -1.57
CA LEU A 168 24.18 15.69 -1.66
C LEU A 168 23.06 16.70 -1.45
N ILE A 169 22.18 16.83 -2.44
CA ILE A 169 20.94 17.59 -2.26
C ILE A 169 19.97 16.66 -1.52
N THR A 170 19.73 16.94 -0.24
CA THR A 170 18.80 16.19 0.60
C THR A 170 17.46 16.92 0.72
N GLU A 171 16.36 16.20 0.54
CA GLU A 171 15.01 16.70 0.81
C GLU A 171 14.35 15.83 1.88
N THR A 172 13.60 16.44 2.78
CA THR A 172 12.82 15.71 3.78
C THR A 172 11.47 15.30 3.19
N ARG A 173 11.22 14.00 3.11
CA ARG A 173 9.99 13.42 2.57
C ARG A 173 9.35 12.50 3.59
N TYR A 174 8.02 12.50 3.63
CA TYR A 174 7.25 11.60 4.48
C TYR A 174 7.11 10.21 3.87
N LEU A 175 6.97 10.14 2.56
CA LEU A 175 6.90 8.90 1.78
C LEU A 175 8.02 8.89 0.74
N TYR A 176 8.72 7.77 0.60
CA TYR A 176 9.73 7.60 -0.44
C TYR A 176 9.63 6.19 -0.99
N LEU A 177 9.32 6.07 -2.27
CA LEU A 177 9.11 4.79 -2.95
C LEU A 177 10.37 4.31 -3.70
N GLY A 178 11.51 5.00 -3.51
CA GLY A 178 12.75 4.73 -4.22
C GLY A 178 12.85 5.49 -5.54
N VAL A 179 13.79 5.06 -6.38
CA VAL A 179 13.92 5.56 -7.75
C VAL A 179 13.65 4.44 -8.75
N THR A 180 13.18 4.83 -9.93
CA THR A 180 12.81 3.90 -10.99
C THR A 180 14.05 3.31 -11.65
N THR A 181 14.02 2.00 -11.92
CA THR A 181 15.08 1.28 -12.64
C THR A 181 14.63 0.83 -14.03
N ALA A 182 13.36 1.06 -14.38
CA ALA A 182 12.76 0.60 -15.63
C ALA A 182 12.48 1.77 -16.58
N THR A 183 13.23 1.82 -17.69
CA THR A 183 13.06 2.77 -18.80
C THR A 183 11.69 2.73 -19.46
N SER A 184 10.95 1.64 -19.29
CA SER A 184 9.60 1.47 -19.85
C SER A 184 8.53 2.32 -19.15
N VAL A 185 8.80 2.77 -17.91
CA VAL A 185 7.83 3.49 -17.09
C VAL A 185 8.25 4.95 -16.90
N ALA A 186 9.53 5.20 -16.64
CA ALA A 186 10.09 6.55 -16.52
C ALA A 186 11.59 6.54 -16.82
N GLU A 187 12.19 7.74 -16.88
CA GLU A 187 13.64 7.90 -16.99
C GLU A 187 14.36 7.20 -15.83
N GLU A 188 15.43 6.45 -16.13
CA GLU A 188 16.20 5.73 -15.11
C GLU A 188 16.71 6.69 -14.03
N GLY A 189 16.47 6.34 -12.76
CA GLY A 189 16.87 7.17 -11.62
C GLY A 189 15.90 8.28 -11.27
N SER A 190 14.76 8.40 -11.98
CA SER A 190 13.69 9.31 -11.57
C SER A 190 13.04 8.86 -10.26
N ASP A 191 12.53 9.81 -9.48
CA ASP A 191 11.78 9.51 -8.27
C ASP A 191 10.50 8.72 -8.60
N ALA A 192 10.39 7.53 -8.00
CA ALA A 192 9.25 6.64 -8.21
C ALA A 192 7.96 7.23 -7.64
N LEU A 193 8.04 7.99 -6.54
CA LEU A 193 6.85 8.64 -5.97
C LEU A 193 6.32 9.72 -6.91
N LYS A 194 7.19 10.58 -7.42
CA LYS A 194 6.81 11.61 -8.40
C LYS A 194 6.20 10.97 -9.66
N THR A 195 6.86 9.97 -10.22
CA THR A 195 6.35 9.22 -11.39
C THR A 195 4.97 8.63 -11.12
N PHE A 196 4.76 8.04 -9.94
CA PHE A 196 3.47 7.48 -9.54
C PHE A 196 2.38 8.57 -9.40
N LEU A 197 2.71 9.71 -8.78
CA LEU A 197 1.79 10.84 -8.66
C LEU A 197 1.42 11.42 -10.03
N ASP A 198 2.37 11.49 -10.96
CA ASP A 198 2.14 11.96 -12.33
C ASP A 198 1.23 11.00 -13.12
N ALA A 199 1.35 9.68 -12.89
CA ALA A 199 0.53 8.66 -13.56
C ALA A 199 -0.87 8.46 -12.93
N MET A 200 -1.06 8.87 -11.68
CA MET A 200 -2.31 8.71 -10.92
C MET A 200 -3.54 9.34 -11.59
N PRO A 201 -3.53 10.63 -12.01
CA PRO A 201 -4.71 11.24 -12.63
C PRO A 201 -5.11 10.54 -13.93
N TYR A 202 -4.13 10.09 -14.73
CA TYR A 202 -4.40 9.34 -15.95
C TYR A 202 -5.08 8.00 -15.67
N SER A 203 -4.57 7.25 -14.69
CA SER A 203 -5.16 5.97 -14.27
C SER A 203 -6.59 6.15 -13.76
N PHE A 204 -6.83 7.21 -12.98
CA PHE A 204 -8.16 7.54 -12.50
C PHE A 204 -9.13 7.95 -13.64
N ALA A 205 -8.66 8.76 -14.58
CA ALA A 205 -9.46 9.18 -15.74
C ALA A 205 -9.83 7.98 -16.64
N ILE A 206 -8.86 7.13 -16.98
CA ILE A 206 -9.09 5.92 -17.77
C ILE A 206 -10.08 4.99 -17.04
N GLY A 207 -9.85 4.72 -15.76
CA GLY A 207 -10.74 3.86 -14.96
C GLY A 207 -12.16 4.39 -14.87
N SER A 208 -12.34 5.67 -14.52
CA SER A 208 -13.66 6.28 -14.36
C SER A 208 -14.46 6.32 -15.66
N VAL A 209 -13.84 6.76 -16.77
CA VAL A 209 -14.49 6.77 -18.09
C VAL A 209 -14.87 5.35 -18.51
N SER A 210 -13.98 4.37 -18.32
CA SER A 210 -14.27 2.97 -18.65
C SER A 210 -15.45 2.43 -17.87
N VAL A 211 -15.52 2.72 -16.56
CA VAL A 211 -16.63 2.27 -15.71
C VAL A 211 -17.95 2.89 -16.17
N LEU A 212 -17.99 4.19 -16.46
CA LEU A 212 -19.20 4.86 -16.94
C LEU A 212 -19.70 4.26 -18.26
N ILE A 213 -18.80 4.04 -19.23
CA ILE A 213 -19.14 3.41 -20.51
C ILE A 213 -19.61 1.96 -20.28
N SER A 214 -18.93 1.22 -19.40
CA SER A 214 -19.30 -0.16 -19.06
C SER A 214 -20.71 -0.23 -18.52
N TYR A 215 -21.06 0.62 -17.55
CA TYR A 215 -22.41 0.67 -16.99
C TYR A 215 -23.45 1.07 -18.03
N ALA A 216 -23.19 2.10 -18.84
CA ALA A 216 -24.12 2.54 -19.87
C ALA A 216 -24.44 1.40 -20.85
N LEU A 217 -23.41 0.72 -21.40
CA LEU A 217 -23.60 -0.40 -22.32
C LEU A 217 -24.22 -1.61 -21.64
N ALA A 218 -23.75 -1.97 -20.45
CA ALA A 218 -24.22 -3.14 -19.72
C ALA A 218 -25.68 -3.02 -19.32
N ILE A 219 -26.15 -1.83 -18.93
CA ILE A 219 -27.57 -1.58 -18.62
C ILE A 219 -28.41 -1.76 -19.89
N LEU A 220 -28.00 -1.14 -21.01
CA LEU A 220 -28.74 -1.25 -22.27
C LEU A 220 -28.85 -2.69 -22.76
N ILE A 221 -27.74 -3.44 -22.72
CA ILE A 221 -27.69 -4.83 -23.14
C ILE A 221 -28.45 -5.74 -22.17
N GLY A 222 -28.23 -5.57 -20.85
CA GLY A 222 -28.84 -6.37 -19.80
C GLY A 222 -30.37 -6.25 -19.77
N VAL A 223 -30.90 -5.03 -19.88
CA VAL A 223 -32.36 -4.80 -19.97
C VAL A 223 -32.93 -5.43 -21.25
N ARG A 224 -32.25 -5.28 -22.38
CA ARG A 224 -32.71 -5.88 -23.65
C ARG A 224 -32.69 -7.40 -23.63
N ALA A 225 -31.69 -8.00 -22.99
CA ALA A 225 -31.61 -9.44 -22.78
C ALA A 225 -32.70 -9.95 -21.83
N ALA A 226 -33.02 -9.20 -20.76
CA ALA A 226 -34.11 -9.53 -19.84
C ALA A 226 -35.48 -9.51 -20.54
N LYS A 227 -35.77 -8.46 -21.32
CA LYS A 227 -37.03 -8.33 -22.07
C LYS A 227 -37.24 -9.41 -23.14
N LYS A 228 -36.16 -10.00 -23.66
CA LYS A 228 -36.18 -11.04 -24.70
C LYS A 228 -35.61 -12.37 -24.17
N LYS A 229 -35.92 -12.72 -22.93
CA LYS A 229 -35.42 -13.93 -22.26
C LYS A 229 -35.67 -15.19 -23.11
N GLY A 230 -34.66 -16.03 -23.24
CA GLY A 230 -34.72 -17.29 -23.99
C GLY A 230 -34.71 -17.13 -25.52
N LYS A 231 -34.70 -15.91 -26.06
CA LYS A 231 -34.52 -15.69 -27.52
C LYS A 231 -33.04 -15.75 -27.90
N LEU A 232 -32.77 -15.81 -29.21
CA LEU A 232 -31.41 -15.90 -29.76
C LEU A 232 -30.46 -14.85 -29.20
N PHE A 233 -30.91 -13.59 -29.04
CA PHE A 233 -30.09 -12.52 -28.47
C PHE A 233 -29.65 -12.82 -27.03
N ASP A 234 -30.56 -13.33 -26.19
CA ASP A 234 -30.25 -13.68 -24.80
C ASP A 234 -29.26 -14.85 -24.74
N ASN A 235 -29.49 -15.90 -25.54
CA ASN A 235 -28.62 -17.08 -25.57
C ASN A 235 -27.21 -16.75 -26.09
N VAL A 236 -27.11 -15.96 -27.17
CA VAL A 236 -25.82 -15.49 -27.70
C VAL A 236 -25.10 -14.63 -26.67
N PHE A 237 -25.79 -13.67 -26.05
CA PHE A 237 -25.18 -12.79 -25.06
C PHE A 237 -24.66 -13.55 -23.84
N ASN A 238 -25.44 -14.50 -23.31
CA ASN A 238 -25.00 -15.32 -22.18
C ASN A 238 -23.82 -16.22 -22.56
N GLY A 239 -23.82 -16.80 -23.77
CA GLY A 239 -22.70 -17.59 -24.27
C GLY A 239 -21.41 -16.78 -24.36
N VAL A 240 -21.48 -15.60 -25.01
CA VAL A 240 -20.34 -14.68 -25.11
C VAL A 240 -19.89 -14.21 -23.72
N SER A 241 -20.82 -13.88 -22.84
CA SER A 241 -20.50 -13.44 -21.47
C SER A 241 -19.81 -14.52 -20.66
N ALA A 242 -20.30 -15.77 -20.73
CA ALA A 242 -19.67 -16.91 -20.06
C ALA A 242 -18.25 -17.16 -20.59
N LEU A 243 -18.05 -17.04 -21.91
CA LEU A 243 -16.74 -17.17 -22.53
C LEU A 243 -15.79 -16.05 -22.08
N LEU A 244 -16.24 -14.79 -22.09
CA LEU A 244 -15.42 -13.66 -21.65
C LEU A 244 -15.05 -13.75 -20.15
N LEU A 245 -15.96 -14.23 -19.31
CA LEU A 245 -15.70 -14.43 -17.88
C LEU A 245 -14.76 -15.62 -17.60
N ALA A 246 -14.71 -16.60 -18.50
CA ALA A 246 -13.80 -17.73 -18.38
C ALA A 246 -12.35 -17.38 -18.77
N ILE A 247 -12.16 -16.34 -19.57
CA ILE A 247 -10.83 -15.89 -20.00
C ILE A 247 -10.18 -15.08 -18.87
N PRO A 248 -8.93 -15.40 -18.46
CA PRO A 248 -8.19 -14.56 -17.52
C PRO A 248 -8.04 -13.13 -18.04
N SER A 249 -8.31 -12.13 -17.19
CA SER A 249 -8.29 -10.72 -17.60
C SER A 249 -7.00 -10.28 -18.27
N ILE A 250 -5.86 -10.84 -17.85
CA ILE A 250 -4.55 -10.55 -18.44
C ILE A 250 -4.49 -10.93 -19.93
N VAL A 251 -5.13 -12.03 -20.33
CA VAL A 251 -5.18 -12.48 -21.72
C VAL A 251 -6.01 -11.51 -22.56
N ILE A 252 -7.11 -11.00 -22.01
CA ILE A 252 -7.94 -9.98 -22.69
C ILE A 252 -7.14 -8.69 -22.89
N ILE A 253 -6.40 -8.24 -21.88
CA ILE A 253 -5.56 -7.03 -21.97
C ILE A 253 -4.47 -7.22 -23.03
N ILE A 254 -3.70 -8.31 -22.95
CA ILE A 254 -2.62 -8.61 -23.90
C ILE A 254 -3.18 -8.77 -25.32
N GLY A 255 -4.28 -9.51 -25.49
CA GLY A 255 -4.93 -9.70 -26.79
C GLY A 255 -5.41 -8.38 -27.40
N THR A 256 -6.03 -7.51 -26.61
CA THR A 256 -6.46 -6.18 -27.05
C THR A 256 -5.27 -5.31 -27.47
N PHE A 257 -4.18 -5.39 -26.71
CA PHE A 257 -2.95 -4.66 -27.00
C PHE A 257 -2.28 -5.13 -28.30
N ILE A 258 -2.11 -6.45 -28.46
CA ILE A 258 -1.55 -7.04 -29.69
C ILE A 258 -2.41 -6.68 -30.89
N PHE A 259 -3.74 -6.76 -30.76
CA PHE A 259 -4.66 -6.36 -31.83
C PHE A 259 -4.47 -4.88 -32.22
N SER A 260 -4.41 -3.99 -31.24
CA SER A 260 -4.19 -2.56 -31.47
C SER A 260 -2.91 -2.25 -32.25
N VAL A 261 -1.80 -2.89 -31.85
CA VAL A 261 -0.48 -2.65 -32.46
C VAL A 261 -0.34 -3.36 -33.80
N ALA A 262 -0.68 -4.65 -33.87
CA ALA A 262 -0.41 -5.49 -35.03
C ALA A 262 -1.43 -5.32 -36.16
N VAL A 263 -2.70 -5.05 -35.84
CA VAL A 263 -3.77 -4.95 -36.85
C VAL A 263 -4.03 -3.50 -37.23
N LEU A 264 -4.01 -2.59 -36.26
CA LEU A 264 -4.42 -1.20 -36.46
C LEU A 264 -3.26 -0.21 -36.51
N GLY A 265 -2.02 -0.67 -36.33
CA GLY A 265 -0.80 0.14 -36.44
C GLY A 265 -0.71 1.26 -35.40
N ASN A 266 -1.50 1.21 -34.33
CA ASN A 266 -1.49 2.23 -33.28
C ASN A 266 -0.35 1.98 -32.29
N SER A 267 0.14 3.03 -31.63
CA SER A 267 1.12 2.86 -30.55
C SER A 267 0.47 2.25 -29.30
N GLY A 268 1.02 1.13 -28.84
CA GLY A 268 0.55 0.47 -27.62
C GLY A 268 0.96 1.19 -26.33
N ILE A 269 1.93 2.10 -26.39
CA ILE A 269 2.53 2.66 -25.18
C ILE A 269 1.64 3.75 -24.57
N TYR A 270 1.31 3.57 -23.29
CA TYR A 270 0.47 4.41 -22.42
C TYR A 270 0.81 5.92 -22.35
N ASN A 271 1.86 6.38 -23.01
CA ASN A 271 2.45 7.71 -22.78
C ASN A 271 2.70 8.54 -24.05
N THR A 272 2.37 8.05 -25.25
CA THR A 272 2.55 8.85 -26.49
C THR A 272 1.20 9.24 -27.08
N GLY A 273 0.97 10.55 -27.14
CA GLY A 273 -0.33 11.20 -27.32
C GLY A 273 -0.99 10.93 -28.67
N SER A 274 -2.15 10.28 -28.61
CA SER A 274 -3.25 10.37 -29.57
C SER A 274 -4.53 9.87 -28.87
N PHE A 275 -5.72 10.25 -29.34
CA PHE A 275 -6.98 9.65 -28.86
C PHE A 275 -6.97 8.12 -29.03
N ALA A 276 -6.35 7.63 -30.11
CA ALA A 276 -6.28 6.20 -30.43
C ALA A 276 -5.48 5.39 -29.40
N THR A 277 -4.41 5.94 -28.83
CA THR A 277 -3.58 5.22 -27.83
C THR A 277 -4.27 5.10 -26.47
N ARG A 278 -5.09 6.10 -26.11
CA ARG A 278 -5.87 6.10 -24.86
C ARG A 278 -7.16 5.29 -24.94
N PHE A 279 -7.66 5.03 -26.15
CA PHE A 279 -8.88 4.27 -26.38
C PHE A 279 -8.74 2.78 -25.99
N TRP A 280 -7.64 2.13 -26.33
CA TRP A 280 -7.48 0.68 -26.14
C TRP A 280 -7.49 0.23 -24.68
N PRO A 281 -6.83 0.92 -23.73
CA PRO A 281 -6.97 0.62 -22.31
C PRO A 281 -8.41 0.73 -21.83
N ILE A 282 -9.14 1.77 -22.28
CA ILE A 282 -10.54 1.98 -21.93
C ILE A 282 -11.40 0.83 -22.47
N PHE A 283 -11.21 0.48 -23.74
CA PHE A 283 -11.93 -0.60 -24.39
C PHE A 283 -11.69 -1.96 -23.70
N ALA A 284 -10.44 -2.29 -23.36
CA ALA A 284 -10.12 -3.52 -22.65
C ALA A 284 -10.84 -3.60 -21.30
N ILE A 285 -10.83 -2.52 -20.52
CA ILE A 285 -11.53 -2.45 -19.21
C ILE A 285 -13.04 -2.58 -19.42
N VAL A 286 -13.61 -1.98 -20.46
CA VAL A 286 -15.03 -2.11 -20.79
C VAL A 286 -15.39 -3.56 -21.12
N VAL A 287 -14.63 -4.22 -21.99
CA VAL A 287 -14.88 -5.63 -22.37
C VAL A 287 -14.81 -6.57 -21.17
N ILE A 288 -13.89 -6.32 -20.23
CA ILE A 288 -13.75 -7.13 -19.02
C ILE A 288 -14.96 -6.94 -18.08
N ASN A 289 -15.41 -5.71 -17.86
CA ASN A 289 -16.46 -5.42 -16.88
C ASN A 289 -17.88 -5.64 -17.40
N LEU A 290 -18.11 -5.46 -18.70
CA LEU A 290 -19.43 -5.48 -19.32
C LEU A 290 -20.19 -6.80 -19.08
N PRO A 291 -19.60 -8.00 -19.27
CA PRO A 291 -20.31 -9.27 -19.05
C PRO A 291 -20.85 -9.44 -17.62
N GLY A 292 -20.05 -9.08 -16.62
CA GLY A 292 -20.42 -9.19 -15.21
C GLY A 292 -21.58 -8.26 -14.86
N ILE A 293 -21.46 -6.98 -15.24
CA ILE A 293 -22.50 -5.97 -14.97
C ILE A 293 -23.79 -6.29 -15.74
N ALA A 294 -23.70 -6.63 -17.02
CA ALA A 294 -24.88 -6.89 -17.84
C ALA A 294 -25.62 -8.17 -17.40
N THR A 295 -24.90 -9.21 -16.98
CA THR A 295 -25.50 -10.42 -16.39
C THR A 295 -26.21 -10.09 -15.08
N PHE A 296 -25.63 -9.22 -14.26
CA PHE A 296 -26.27 -8.72 -13.05
C PHE A 296 -27.54 -7.95 -13.37
N VAL A 297 -27.49 -6.93 -14.25
CA VAL A 297 -28.67 -6.16 -14.66
C VAL A 297 -29.76 -7.06 -15.22
N ARG A 298 -29.42 -8.01 -16.11
CA ARG A 298 -30.37 -8.98 -16.66
C ARG A 298 -31.10 -9.76 -15.57
N ARG A 299 -30.39 -10.20 -14.53
CA ARG A 299 -30.98 -10.94 -13.41
C ARG A 299 -31.96 -10.09 -12.62
N TYR A 300 -31.60 -8.86 -12.25
CA TYR A 300 -32.46 -8.00 -11.42
C TYR A 300 -33.60 -7.33 -12.19
N SER A 301 -33.39 -6.92 -13.46
CA SER A 301 -34.46 -6.32 -14.27
C SER A 301 -35.60 -7.30 -14.55
N TRP A 302 -35.31 -8.61 -14.59
CA TRP A 302 -36.33 -9.64 -14.71
C TRP A 302 -37.26 -9.72 -13.49
N TRP A 303 -36.78 -9.41 -12.27
CA TRP A 303 -37.61 -9.48 -11.06
C TRP A 303 -38.75 -8.46 -11.06
N ASN A 304 -38.57 -7.29 -11.68
CA ASN A 304 -39.62 -6.26 -11.72
C ASN A 304 -40.79 -6.62 -12.65
N ASP A 305 -40.54 -7.38 -13.72
CA ASP A 305 -41.61 -7.83 -14.64
C ASP A 305 -42.42 -8.99 -14.03
N CYS A 306 -41.86 -9.76 -13.09
CA CYS A 306 -42.55 -10.86 -12.41
C CYS A 306 -43.55 -10.44 -11.31
N TRP A 307 -43.52 -9.18 -10.86
CA TRP A 307 -44.46 -8.65 -9.86
C TRP A 307 -45.70 -7.97 -10.49
N LEU A 308 -45.70 -7.75 -11.81
CA LEU A 308 -46.78 -7.07 -12.54
C LEU A 308 -47.69 -8.05 -13.31
N CYS A 309 -47.64 -9.35 -12.99
CA CYS A 309 -48.52 -10.38 -13.52
C CYS A 309 -49.24 -11.12 -12.39
#